data_AF-A0AAN6NKP8-F1
#
_entry.id   AF-A0AAN6NKP8-F1
#
_cell.length_a   1.000
_cell.length_b   1.000
_cell.length_c   1.000
_cell.angle_alpha   90.00
_cell.angle_beta   90.00
_cell.angle_gamma   90.00
#
_symmetry.space_group_name_H-M   'P 1'
#
loop_
_entity.id
_entity.type
_entity.pdbx_description
1 polymer ?
#
loop_
_entity_poly.entity_id
_entity_poly.type
_entity_poly.pdbx_seq_one_letter_code
_entity_poly.pdbx_strand_id
1 'polypeptide(L)'
;MYTLAPIAIKISSTPLKNSRTFDLTVKTYFPSPSQPGGALSNILDCLPLGSEVEVRGPTGDIIYQGNGYFSIEGRDRHFSRVSLVLGGSGITPGYALMARILMTPGDRTEIRVVDANRTEQDILLKKELDNLEEKSGGQMKICHVLSQAREGWGGERGKVDAGVLKRCLFKPAHDNVALLCGPPGLIQGVVLLALIDWGYIED
;
A
#
# COMPACT_ATOMS: atom_id res chain seq x y z
N MET A 1 -1.35 24.48 -3.43
CA MET A 1 -2.11 23.62 -2.51
C MET A 1 -1.21 22.42 -2.20
N TYR A 2 -0.57 22.39 -1.03
CA TYR A 2 0.36 21.30 -0.69
C TYR A 2 -0.44 20.09 -0.24
N THR A 3 -0.56 19.08 -1.10
CA THR A 3 -1.08 17.79 -0.69
C THR A 3 -0.04 17.17 0.24
N LEU A 4 -0.32 17.14 1.54
CA LEU A 4 0.41 16.30 2.47
C LEU A 4 0.25 14.87 1.96
N ALA A 5 1.31 14.27 1.43
CA ALA A 5 1.30 12.83 1.19
C ALA A 5 1.01 12.18 2.55
N PRO A 6 -0.05 11.37 2.69
CA PRO A 6 -0.34 10.72 3.96
C PRO A 6 0.90 9.94 4.39
N ILE A 7 1.40 10.25 5.58
CA ILE A 7 2.37 9.38 6.24
C ILE A 7 1.62 8.11 6.52
N ALA A 8 2.14 7.04 5.95
CA ALA A 8 1.48 5.77 5.93
C ALA A 8 1.91 5.05 7.20
N ILE A 9 0.97 4.92 8.14
CA ILE A 9 1.21 4.45 9.50
C ILE A 9 1.13 2.92 9.52
N LYS A 10 2.22 2.25 9.89
CA LYS A 10 2.21 0.82 10.24
C LYS A 10 2.04 0.67 11.74
N ILE A 11 0.82 0.61 12.26
CA ILE A 11 0.63 0.16 13.65
C ILE A 11 0.91 -1.35 13.69
N SER A 12 2.17 -1.77 13.77
CA SER A 12 2.49 -3.12 14.24
C SER A 12 2.33 -3.13 15.76
N SER A 13 1.11 -3.40 16.22
CA SER A 13 1.01 -4.08 17.51
C SER A 13 1.34 -5.54 17.24
N THR A 14 2.50 -5.99 17.68
CA THR A 14 2.67 -7.43 17.90
C THR A 14 1.63 -7.81 18.96
N PRO A 15 0.74 -8.80 18.77
CA PRO A 15 -0.16 -9.28 19.82
C PRO A 15 0.58 -9.92 21.02
N LEU A 16 1.90 -9.77 21.07
CA LEU A 16 2.76 -10.22 22.14
C LEU A 16 2.77 -9.15 23.25
N LYS A 17 1.91 -9.39 24.25
CA LYS A 17 2.00 -8.90 25.64
C LYS A 17 2.24 -7.39 25.82
N ASN A 18 1.18 -6.63 26.14
CA ASN A 18 1.25 -5.39 26.93
C ASN A 18 2.21 -4.26 26.45
N SER A 19 2.66 -4.22 25.20
CA SER A 19 3.48 -3.09 24.73
C SER A 19 2.59 -1.89 24.40
N ARG A 20 2.74 -0.79 25.13
CA ARG A 20 2.06 0.51 24.88
C ARG A 20 2.69 1.30 23.72
N THR A 21 3.31 0.60 22.77
CA THR A 21 4.09 1.18 21.69
C THR A 21 3.54 0.74 20.34
N PHE A 22 3.69 1.59 19.33
CA PHE A 22 3.43 1.28 17.93
C PHE A 22 4.60 1.79 17.10
N ASP A 23 4.82 1.17 15.94
CA ASP A 23 5.84 1.62 15.00
C ASP A 23 5.25 2.59 13.99
N LEU A 24 6.10 3.44 13.41
CA LEU A 24 5.70 4.32 12.31
C LEU A 24 6.76 4.21 11.20
N THR A 25 6.35 3.72 10.02
CA THR A 25 7.22 3.70 8.85
C THR A 25 7.11 5.02 8.11
N VAL A 26 8.16 5.84 8.15
CA VAL A 26 8.21 7.15 7.48
C VAL A 26 9.28 7.13 6.40
N LYS A 27 8.91 7.58 5.19
CA LYS A 27 9.89 7.93 4.16
C LYS A 27 10.16 9.42 4.26
N THR A 28 11.40 9.78 4.58
CA THR A 28 11.82 11.19 4.67
C THR A 28 12.02 11.77 3.26
N TYR A 29 11.29 12.85 2.97
CA TYR A 29 11.45 13.61 1.72
C TYR A 29 12.29 14.86 1.96
N PHE A 30 13.61 14.74 1.82
CA PHE A 30 14.51 15.87 2.04
C PHE A 30 14.29 17.00 1.01
N PRO A 31 14.54 18.27 1.40
CA PRO A 31 14.53 19.39 0.47
C PRO A 31 15.56 19.22 -0.65
N SER A 32 15.23 19.75 -1.83
CA SER A 32 16.11 19.85 -2.99
C SER A 32 15.88 21.19 -3.68
N PRO A 33 16.75 21.63 -4.61
CA PRO A 33 16.51 22.85 -5.38
C PRO A 33 15.15 22.89 -6.11
N SER A 34 14.58 21.71 -6.43
CA SER A 34 13.31 21.57 -7.13
C SER A 34 12.09 21.33 -6.22
N GLN A 35 12.28 21.04 -4.93
CA GLN A 35 11.18 20.69 -4.02
C GLN A 35 11.54 21.07 -2.57
N PRO A 36 10.65 21.74 -1.82
CA PRO A 36 10.93 22.21 -0.46
C PRO A 36 11.08 21.10 0.60
N GLY A 37 10.86 19.83 0.23
CA GLY A 37 10.85 18.68 1.13
C GLY A 37 9.46 18.38 1.72
N GLY A 38 9.34 17.26 2.43
CA GLY A 38 8.11 16.85 3.11
C GLY A 38 7.98 17.54 4.46
N ALA A 39 6.90 18.31 4.64
CA ALA A 39 6.67 19.09 5.85
C ALA A 39 6.72 18.23 7.12
N LEU A 40 5.93 17.16 7.20
CA LEU A 40 5.86 16.31 8.38
C LEU A 40 7.02 15.29 8.46
N SER A 41 7.42 14.72 7.32
CA SER A 41 8.48 13.70 7.32
C SER A 41 9.82 14.25 7.81
N ASN A 42 10.17 15.49 7.44
CA ASN A 42 11.40 16.12 7.90
C ASN A 42 11.32 16.52 9.39
N ILE A 43 10.14 16.91 9.88
CA ILE A 43 9.93 17.16 11.32
C ILE A 43 10.18 15.88 12.12
N LEU A 44 9.60 14.76 11.69
CA LEU A 44 9.77 13.47 12.37
C LEU A 44 11.22 12.97 12.31
N ASP A 45 11.92 13.19 11.19
CA ASP A 45 13.34 12.84 11.02
C ASP A 45 14.26 13.60 11.99
N CYS A 46 13.91 14.85 12.29
CA CYS A 46 14.68 15.71 13.19
C CYS A 46 14.21 15.63 14.65
N LEU A 47 13.18 14.85 14.97
CA LEU A 47 12.56 14.84 16.29
C LEU A 47 13.46 14.09 17.29
N PRO A 48 13.92 14.72 18.39
CA PRO A 48 14.74 14.04 19.39
C PRO A 48 13.97 12.92 20.10
N LEU A 49 14.66 11.85 20.49
CA LEU A 49 14.09 10.81 21.35
C LEU A 49 13.55 11.42 22.65
N GLY A 50 12.37 10.97 23.06
CA GLY A 50 11.64 11.51 24.22
C GLY A 50 10.72 12.68 23.91
N SER A 51 10.71 13.18 22.67
CA SER A 51 9.74 14.19 22.24
C SER A 51 8.33 13.62 22.18
N GLU A 52 7.35 14.47 22.48
CA GLU A 52 5.93 14.13 22.40
C GLU A 52 5.37 14.44 21.01
N VAL A 53 4.47 13.58 20.54
CA VAL A 53 3.69 13.78 19.30
C VAL A 53 2.22 13.53 19.60
N GLU A 54 1.36 14.40 19.08
CA GLU A 54 -0.08 14.20 19.15
C GLU A 54 -0.54 13.25 18.04
N VAL A 55 -1.35 12.27 18.40
CA VAL A 55 -1.90 11.27 17.47
C VAL A 55 -3.42 11.26 17.59
N ARG A 56 -4.12 11.36 16.47
CA ARG A 56 -5.58 11.29 16.39
C ARG A 56 -6.00 10.15 15.47
N GLY A 57 -6.97 9.35 15.91
CA GLY A 57 -7.53 8.24 15.12
C GLY A 57 -8.49 7.35 15.94
N PRO A 58 -9.00 6.27 15.35
CA PRO A 58 -8.81 5.86 13.95
C PRO A 58 -9.54 6.78 12.96
N THR A 59 -9.05 6.86 11.73
CA THR A 59 -9.65 7.61 10.62
C THR A 59 -9.60 6.78 9.33
N GLY A 60 -10.50 7.07 8.39
CA GLY A 60 -10.59 6.40 7.09
C GLY A 60 -11.90 5.64 6.92
N ASP A 61 -12.28 5.47 5.66
CA ASP A 61 -13.61 4.96 5.29
C ASP A 61 -13.60 3.49 4.88
N ILE A 62 -12.43 2.82 4.89
CA ILE A 62 -12.27 1.41 4.52
C ILE A 62 -11.82 0.63 5.75
N ILE A 63 -12.68 -0.27 6.22
CA ILE A 63 -12.42 -1.12 7.38
C ILE A 63 -12.53 -2.58 6.95
N TYR A 64 -11.46 -3.36 7.14
CA TYR A 64 -11.48 -4.80 6.91
C TYR A 64 -11.93 -5.55 8.17
N GLN A 65 -13.03 -6.27 8.06
CA GLN A 65 -13.66 -6.99 9.16
C GLN A 65 -13.20 -8.46 9.26
N GLY A 66 -12.50 -8.97 8.24
CA GLY A 66 -12.03 -10.36 8.16
C GLY A 66 -12.83 -11.20 7.15
N ASN A 67 -12.21 -12.26 6.63
CA ASN A 67 -12.84 -13.20 5.70
C ASN A 67 -13.53 -12.53 4.50
N GLY A 68 -12.87 -11.55 3.88
CA GLY A 68 -13.39 -10.85 2.70
C GLY A 68 -14.43 -9.77 2.99
N TYR A 69 -14.86 -9.58 4.24
CA TYR A 69 -15.81 -8.53 4.62
C TYR A 69 -15.13 -7.18 4.82
N PHE A 70 -15.69 -6.15 4.19
CA PHE A 70 -15.29 -4.76 4.30
C PHE A 70 -16.48 -3.89 4.68
N SER A 71 -16.25 -2.85 5.48
CA SER A 71 -17.12 -1.67 5.53
C SER A 71 -16.44 -0.55 4.76
N ILE A 72 -17.07 -0.10 3.68
CA ILE A 72 -16.58 0.97 2.80
C ILE A 72 -17.60 2.10 2.84
N GLU A 73 -17.21 3.26 3.38
CA GLU A 73 -18.10 4.40 3.59
C GLU A 73 -19.39 4.03 4.36
N GLY A 74 -19.26 3.14 5.35
CA GLY A 74 -20.38 2.64 6.13
C GLY A 74 -21.27 1.61 5.42
N ARG A 75 -20.90 1.17 4.21
CA ARG A 75 -21.61 0.14 3.45
C ARG A 75 -20.87 -1.19 3.54
N ASP A 76 -21.57 -2.24 3.91
CA ASP A 76 -21.00 -3.59 3.95
C ASP A 76 -20.78 -4.11 2.51
N ARG A 77 -19.63 -4.74 2.31
CA ARG A 77 -19.16 -5.31 1.06
C ARG A 77 -18.43 -6.62 1.36
N HIS A 78 -18.46 -7.54 0.40
CA HIS A 78 -17.73 -8.80 0.51
C HIS A 78 -16.97 -9.08 -0.79
N PHE A 79 -15.66 -9.27 -0.67
CA PHE A 79 -14.77 -9.54 -1.79
C PHE A 79 -13.91 -10.76 -1.47
N SER A 80 -13.88 -11.72 -2.40
CA SER A 80 -13.01 -12.90 -2.29
C SER A 80 -11.58 -12.58 -2.72
N ARG A 81 -11.39 -11.51 -3.49
CA ARG A 81 -10.10 -11.10 -4.05
C ARG A 81 -9.88 -9.60 -3.99
N VAL A 82 -8.66 -9.22 -3.61
CA VAL A 82 -8.23 -7.83 -3.46
C VAL A 82 -7.03 -7.57 -4.36
N SER A 83 -7.20 -6.65 -5.30
CA SER A 83 -6.13 -6.05 -6.09
C SER A 83 -5.67 -4.75 -5.40
N LEU A 84 -4.38 -4.60 -5.15
CA LEU A 84 -3.78 -3.40 -4.56
C LEU A 84 -2.86 -2.73 -5.59
N VAL A 85 -3.00 -1.43 -5.80
CA VAL A 85 -2.03 -0.63 -6.57
C VAL A 85 -1.45 0.44 -5.66
N LEU A 86 -0.18 0.28 -5.33
CA LEU A 86 0.50 1.01 -4.28
C LEU A 86 1.69 1.76 -4.88
N GLY A 87 1.84 3.03 -4.53
CA GLY A 87 2.96 3.87 -4.98
C GLY A 87 3.75 4.45 -3.82
N GLY A 88 5.04 4.13 -3.71
CA GLY A 88 5.91 4.64 -2.67
C GLY A 88 5.36 4.39 -1.26
N SER A 89 5.13 5.46 -0.49
CA SER A 89 4.58 5.34 0.87
C SER A 89 3.15 4.77 0.92
N GLY A 90 2.42 4.71 -0.20
CA GLY A 90 1.13 4.02 -0.26
C GLY A 90 1.19 2.55 0.13
N ILE A 91 2.38 1.94 0.17
CA ILE A 91 2.57 0.57 0.63
C ILE A 91 2.07 0.33 2.06
N THR A 92 2.09 1.33 2.96
CA THR A 92 1.83 1.05 4.38
C THR A 92 0.37 0.76 4.72
N PRO A 93 -0.66 1.51 4.23
CA PRO A 93 -2.04 1.06 4.38
C PRO A 93 -2.28 -0.29 3.67
N GLY A 94 -1.64 -0.51 2.52
CA GLY A 94 -1.69 -1.81 1.84
C GLY A 94 -1.11 -2.94 2.71
N TYR A 95 0.04 -2.71 3.33
CA TYR A 95 0.71 -3.67 4.21
C TYR A 95 -0.15 -4.01 5.43
N ALA A 96 -0.80 -3.01 6.04
CA ALA A 96 -1.71 -3.24 7.15
C ALA A 96 -2.86 -4.19 6.76
N LEU A 97 -3.45 -3.99 5.58
CA LEU A 97 -4.49 -4.88 5.05
C LEU A 97 -3.95 -6.28 4.72
N MET A 98 -2.81 -6.35 4.02
CA MET A 98 -2.16 -7.62 3.67
C MET A 98 -1.85 -8.45 4.91
N ALA A 99 -1.19 -7.85 5.89
CA ALA A 99 -0.87 -8.51 7.15
C ALA A 99 -2.14 -8.93 7.89
N ARG A 100 -3.17 -8.07 7.95
CA ARG A 100 -4.44 -8.39 8.59
C ARG A 100 -5.12 -9.60 7.95
N ILE A 101 -5.19 -9.67 6.63
CA ILE A 101 -5.77 -10.82 5.91
C ILE A 101 -4.95 -12.08 6.20
N LEU A 102 -3.64 -12.05 5.93
CA LEU A 102 -2.78 -13.24 6.00
C LEU A 102 -2.56 -13.77 7.42
N MET A 103 -2.69 -12.92 8.44
CA MET A 103 -2.56 -13.32 9.84
C MET A 103 -3.90 -13.72 10.48
N THR A 104 -5.03 -13.55 9.79
CA THR A 104 -6.34 -13.96 10.30
C THR A 104 -6.55 -15.45 10.04
N PRO A 105 -6.67 -16.30 11.08
CA PRO A 105 -6.86 -17.73 10.87
C PRO A 105 -8.14 -18.03 10.08
N GLY A 106 -8.01 -18.82 9.01
CA GLY A 106 -9.14 -19.24 8.17
C GLY A 106 -9.52 -18.25 7.07
N ASP A 107 -8.89 -17.07 7.02
CA ASP A 107 -9.16 -16.08 5.99
C ASP A 107 -8.53 -16.49 4.66
N ARG A 108 -9.36 -16.64 3.62
CA ARG A 108 -8.96 -17.12 2.30
C ARG A 108 -8.96 -16.03 1.23
N THR A 109 -9.11 -14.77 1.62
CA THR A 109 -9.13 -13.64 0.68
C THR A 109 -7.81 -13.60 -0.10
N GLU A 110 -7.86 -13.70 -1.43
CA GLU A 110 -6.64 -13.67 -2.25
C GLU A 110 -6.19 -12.23 -2.52
N ILE A 111 -4.88 -12.00 -2.59
CA ILE A 111 -4.30 -10.66 -2.76
C ILE A 111 -3.37 -10.63 -3.97
N ARG A 112 -3.50 -9.61 -4.81
CA ARG A 112 -2.51 -9.25 -5.84
C ARG A 112 -2.10 -7.81 -5.68
N VAL A 113 -0.80 -7.56 -5.74
CA VAL A 113 -0.24 -6.23 -5.46
C VAL A 113 0.61 -5.79 -6.63
N VAL A 114 0.38 -4.57 -7.12
CA VAL A 114 1.34 -3.82 -7.91
C VAL A 114 1.98 -2.78 -6.99
N ASP A 115 3.27 -2.91 -6.74
CA ASP A 115 4.06 -1.99 -5.92
C ASP A 115 5.02 -1.18 -6.81
N ALA A 116 4.69 0.10 -6.99
CA ALA A 116 5.37 0.99 -7.93
C ALA A 116 6.36 1.91 -7.21
N ASN A 117 7.63 1.80 -7.59
CA ASN A 117 8.73 2.59 -7.01
C ASN A 117 9.66 3.14 -8.10
N ARG A 118 10.56 4.04 -7.71
CA ARG A 118 11.57 4.59 -8.63
C ARG A 118 12.71 3.59 -8.81
N THR A 119 13.40 3.28 -7.73
CA THR A 119 14.52 2.34 -7.69
C THR A 119 14.22 1.19 -6.74
N GLU A 120 15.06 0.16 -6.74
CA GLU A 120 14.93 -0.97 -5.80
C GLU A 120 15.13 -0.52 -4.34
N GLN A 121 16.00 0.46 -4.11
CA GLN A 121 16.24 1.05 -2.78
C GLN A 121 15.03 1.83 -2.25
N ASP A 122 14.10 2.22 -3.14
CA ASP A 122 12.88 2.93 -2.75
C ASP A 122 11.78 2.00 -2.26
N ILE A 123 11.92 0.67 -2.41
CA ILE A 123 10.91 -0.29 -1.98
C ILE A 123 10.91 -0.37 -0.46
N LEU A 124 9.89 0.25 0.13
CA LEU A 124 9.66 0.24 1.57
C LEU A 124 9.14 -1.14 2.02
N LEU A 125 9.58 -1.60 3.20
CA LEU A 125 9.17 -2.88 3.80
C LEU A 125 9.47 -4.11 2.93
N LYS A 126 10.48 -4.06 2.04
CA LYS A 126 10.78 -5.14 1.08
C LYS A 126 10.90 -6.51 1.74
N LYS A 127 11.67 -6.61 2.83
CA LYS A 127 11.90 -7.89 3.52
C LYS A 127 10.62 -8.42 4.15
N GLU A 128 9.81 -7.55 4.72
CA GLU A 128 8.52 -7.89 5.33
C GLU A 128 7.51 -8.35 4.28
N LEU A 129 7.47 -7.67 3.12
CA LEU A 129 6.65 -8.05 1.98
C LEU A 129 7.03 -9.42 1.41
N ASP A 130 8.34 -9.67 1.24
CA ASP A 130 8.86 -10.96 0.77
C ASP A 130 8.46 -12.08 1.72
N ASN A 131 8.60 -11.85 3.02
CA ASN A 131 8.20 -12.81 4.04
C ASN A 131 6.67 -13.02 4.09
N LEU A 132 5.85 -11.98 3.84
CA LEU A 132 4.40 -12.15 3.72
C LEU A 132 4.03 -12.98 2.50
N GLU A 133 4.61 -12.68 1.34
CA GLU A 133 4.36 -13.43 0.10
C GLU A 133 4.76 -14.90 0.25
N GLU A 134 5.98 -15.17 0.74
CA GLU A 134 6.49 -16.53 0.95
C GLU A 134 5.58 -17.33 1.89
N LYS A 135 5.21 -16.76 3.04
CA LYS A 135 4.36 -17.44 4.04
C LYS A 135 2.91 -17.58 3.60
N SER A 136 2.45 -16.77 2.65
CA SER A 136 1.07 -16.81 2.16
C SER A 136 0.74 -18.10 1.39
N GLY A 137 1.75 -18.87 0.95
CA GLY A 137 1.53 -20.08 0.16
C GLY A 137 0.82 -19.81 -1.18
N GLY A 138 0.94 -18.59 -1.73
CA GLY A 138 0.31 -18.17 -2.97
C GLY A 138 -1.03 -17.43 -2.82
N GLN A 139 -1.54 -17.28 -1.58
CA GLN A 139 -2.70 -16.43 -1.29
C GLN A 139 -2.42 -14.97 -1.68
N MET A 140 -1.19 -14.50 -1.46
CA MET A 140 -0.71 -13.19 -1.90
C MET A 140 0.33 -13.36 -3.01
N LYS A 141 0.33 -12.44 -3.99
CA LYS A 141 1.47 -12.23 -4.89
C LYS A 141 1.75 -10.74 -5.08
N ILE A 142 3.02 -10.35 -5.12
CA ILE A 142 3.46 -8.97 -5.34
C ILE A 142 4.27 -8.82 -6.63
N CYS A 143 3.94 -7.78 -7.38
CA CYS A 143 4.54 -7.40 -8.64
C CYS A 143 5.17 -6.02 -8.45
N HIS A 144 6.48 -6.00 -8.24
CA HIS A 144 7.24 -4.77 -8.09
C HIS A 144 7.55 -4.15 -9.46
N VAL A 145 7.23 -2.87 -9.63
CA VAL A 145 7.41 -2.10 -10.87
C VAL A 145 8.37 -0.94 -10.60
N LEU A 146 9.49 -0.91 -11.32
CA LEU A 146 10.54 0.10 -11.12
C LEU A 146 10.74 0.98 -12.35
N SER A 147 10.50 2.28 -12.19
CA SER A 147 10.68 3.26 -13.29
C SER A 147 12.14 3.58 -13.62
N GLN A 148 13.05 3.31 -12.68
CA GLN A 148 14.51 3.48 -12.82
C GLN A 148 15.22 2.19 -12.36
N ALA A 149 14.75 1.04 -12.87
CA ALA A 149 15.32 -0.27 -12.57
C ALA A 149 16.78 -0.39 -13.01
N ARG A 150 17.64 -0.93 -12.14
CA ARG A 150 19.03 -1.26 -12.52
C ARG A 150 19.08 -2.46 -13.46
N GLU A 151 20.21 -2.64 -14.15
CA GLU A 151 20.47 -3.89 -14.88
C GLU A 151 20.37 -5.09 -13.91
N GLY A 152 19.81 -6.20 -14.38
CA GLY A 152 19.59 -7.39 -13.55
C GLY A 152 18.31 -7.42 -12.70
N TRP A 153 17.56 -6.30 -12.60
CA TRP A 153 16.22 -6.32 -12.00
C TRP A 153 15.29 -7.31 -12.70
N GLY A 154 14.77 -8.27 -11.94
CA GLY A 154 13.91 -9.36 -12.42
C GLY A 154 12.40 -9.07 -12.36
N GLY A 155 11.99 -7.92 -11.81
CA GLY A 155 10.61 -7.48 -11.80
C GLY A 155 10.25 -6.63 -13.03
N GLU A 156 9.06 -6.01 -12.98
CA GLU A 156 8.57 -5.16 -14.06
C GLU A 156 9.39 -3.85 -14.13
N ARG A 157 9.66 -3.39 -15.35
CA ARG A 157 10.48 -2.19 -15.63
C ARG A 157 9.63 -1.12 -16.28
N GLY A 158 9.89 0.14 -15.93
CA GLY A 158 9.19 1.29 -16.48
C GLY A 158 8.08 1.79 -15.56
N LYS A 159 7.09 2.47 -16.15
CA LYS A 159 5.93 2.97 -15.41
C LYS A 159 4.83 1.91 -15.41
N VAL A 160 3.96 1.96 -14.40
CA VAL A 160 2.72 1.16 -14.40
C VAL A 160 1.90 1.54 -15.63
N ASP A 161 1.38 0.54 -16.34
CA ASP A 161 0.48 0.70 -17.48
C ASP A 161 -0.62 -0.38 -17.46
N ALA A 162 -1.57 -0.30 -18.39
CA ALA A 162 -2.67 -1.26 -18.50
C ALA A 162 -2.20 -2.71 -18.69
N GLY A 163 -1.06 -2.94 -19.35
CA GLY A 163 -0.49 -4.26 -19.55
C GLY A 163 0.02 -4.87 -18.25
N VAL A 164 0.74 -4.09 -17.45
CA VAL A 164 1.20 -4.47 -16.11
C VAL A 164 0.01 -4.79 -15.22
N LEU A 165 -1.01 -3.92 -15.18
CA LEU A 165 -2.22 -4.17 -14.39
C LEU A 165 -2.90 -5.48 -14.81
N LYS A 166 -3.05 -5.72 -16.12
CA LYS A 166 -3.64 -6.95 -16.69
C LYS A 166 -2.88 -8.23 -16.36
N ARG A 167 -1.55 -8.16 -16.27
CA ARG A 167 -0.69 -9.30 -15.91
C ARG A 167 -0.68 -9.57 -14.41
N CYS A 168 -0.62 -8.51 -13.61
CA CYS A 168 -0.31 -8.63 -12.18
C CYS A 168 -1.56 -8.67 -11.28
N LEU A 169 -2.70 -8.12 -11.70
CA LEU A 169 -3.91 -8.01 -10.89
C LEU A 169 -5.00 -9.01 -11.29
N PHE A 170 -6.01 -9.14 -10.45
CA PHE A 170 -7.21 -9.89 -10.82
C PHE A 170 -8.01 -9.15 -11.90
N LYS A 171 -8.66 -9.92 -12.76
CA LYS A 171 -9.62 -9.37 -13.73
C LYS A 171 -10.84 -8.78 -13.02
N PRO A 172 -11.55 -7.80 -13.60
CA PRO A 172 -12.82 -7.34 -13.06
C PRO A 172 -13.81 -8.50 -12.87
N ALA A 173 -14.42 -8.56 -11.70
CA ALA A 173 -15.49 -9.48 -11.34
C ALA A 173 -16.28 -8.91 -10.15
N HIS A 174 -17.51 -9.39 -9.93
CA HIS A 174 -18.39 -8.91 -8.87
C HIS A 174 -17.82 -9.06 -7.45
N ASP A 175 -16.95 -10.05 -7.23
CA ASP A 175 -16.33 -10.37 -5.95
C ASP A 175 -14.85 -9.92 -5.85
N ASN A 176 -14.41 -9.08 -6.80
CA ASN A 176 -13.06 -8.54 -6.83
C ASN A 176 -13.08 -7.02 -6.58
N VAL A 177 -12.22 -6.54 -5.70
CA VAL A 177 -12.04 -5.10 -5.45
C VAL A 177 -10.63 -4.65 -5.85
N ALA A 178 -10.50 -3.43 -6.34
CA ALA A 178 -9.21 -2.76 -6.55
C ALA A 178 -9.09 -1.56 -5.60
N LEU A 179 -8.10 -1.59 -4.69
CA LEU A 179 -7.83 -0.50 -3.75
C LEU A 179 -6.52 0.19 -4.13
N LEU A 180 -6.55 1.52 -4.19
CA LEU A 180 -5.51 2.33 -4.80
C LEU A 180 -4.92 3.30 -3.77
N CYS A 181 -3.60 3.35 -3.64
CA CYS A 181 -2.94 4.33 -2.76
C CYS A 181 -1.58 4.75 -3.31
N GLY A 182 -1.42 6.01 -3.68
CA GLY A 182 -0.16 6.50 -4.21
C GLY A 182 -0.24 7.93 -4.72
N PRO A 183 0.84 8.45 -5.32
CA PRO A 183 0.89 9.81 -5.86
C PRO A 183 -0.19 10.04 -6.92
N PRO A 184 -0.75 11.27 -7.03
CA PRO A 184 -1.86 11.50 -7.94
C PRO A 184 -1.57 11.21 -9.41
N GLY A 185 -0.33 11.46 -9.84
CA GLY A 185 0.12 11.16 -11.20
C GLY A 185 0.11 9.67 -11.54
N LEU A 186 0.22 8.78 -10.54
CA LEU A 186 0.06 7.34 -10.72
C LEU A 186 -1.43 6.96 -10.70
N ILE A 187 -2.14 7.36 -9.64
CA ILE A 187 -3.50 6.88 -9.37
C ILE A 187 -4.50 7.46 -10.37
N GLN A 188 -4.72 8.78 -10.34
CA GLN A 188 -5.67 9.43 -11.25
C GLN A 188 -5.12 9.52 -12.68
N GLY A 189 -3.80 9.71 -12.82
CA GLY A 189 -3.19 9.91 -14.13
C GLY A 189 -3.12 8.66 -15.01
N VAL A 190 -3.12 7.46 -14.42
CA VAL A 190 -2.89 6.21 -15.18
C VAL A 190 -3.79 5.07 -14.69
N VAL A 191 -3.71 4.74 -13.40
CA VAL A 191 -4.27 3.49 -12.88
C VAL A 191 -5.80 3.47 -12.94
N LEU A 192 -6.45 4.55 -12.50
CA LEU A 192 -7.91 4.62 -12.49
C LEU A 192 -8.50 4.47 -13.90
N LEU A 193 -7.96 5.24 -14.87
CA LEU A 193 -8.38 5.17 -16.26
C LEU A 193 -8.20 3.77 -16.86
N ALA A 194 -7.06 3.13 -16.59
CA ALA A 194 -6.76 1.80 -17.08
C ALA A 194 -7.65 0.71 -16.46
N LEU A 195 -8.02 0.84 -15.18
CA LEU A 195 -8.92 -0.09 -14.52
C LEU A 195 -10.36 0.05 -15.04
N ILE A 196 -10.83 1.29 -15.26
CA ILE A 196 -12.15 1.56 -15.85
C ILE A 196 -12.22 1.00 -17.27
N ASP A 197 -11.22 1.26 -18.12
CA ASP A 197 -11.13 0.69 -19.47
C ASP A 197 -11.12 -0.85 -19.45
N TRP A 198 -10.50 -1.45 -18.44
CA TRP A 198 -10.50 -2.89 -18.27
C TRP A 198 -11.86 -3.45 -17.81
N GLY A 199 -12.72 -2.63 -17.21
CA GLY A 199 -14.08 -2.98 -16.80
C GLY A 199 -14.32 -3.00 -15.29
N TYR A 200 -13.41 -2.44 -14.48
CA TYR A 200 -13.74 -2.10 -13.10
C TYR A 200 -14.73 -0.93 -13.07
N ILE A 201 -15.59 -0.92 -12.06
CA ILE A 201 -16.54 0.16 -11.82
C ILE A 201 -16.04 0.96 -10.62
N GLU A 202 -15.97 2.27 -10.76
CA GLU A 202 -15.73 3.20 -9.65
C GLU A 202 -17.06 3.36 -8.89
N ASP A 203 -17.11 2.90 -7.63
CA ASP A 203 -18.20 3.08 -6.66
C ASP A 203 -17.72 4.02 -5.56
#